data_AF-D4IH05-F1
#
_entry.id   AF-D4IH05-F1
#
_cell.length_a   1.000
_cell.length_b   1.000
_cell.length_c   1.000
_cell.angle_alpha   90.00
_cell.angle_beta   90.00
_cell.angle_gamma   90.00
#
_symmetry.space_group_name_H-M   'P 1'
#
loop_
_entity.id
_entity.type
_entity.pdbx_description
1 polymer ?
#
loop_
_entity_poly.entity_id
_entity_poly.type
_entity_poly.pdbx_seq_one_letter_code
_entity_poly.pdbx_strand_id
1 'polypeptide(L)' 'TQKTVDGPSMKDWRGGRAASFNIIPSSTGAAK' A
#
# COMPACT_ATOMS: atom_id res chain seq x y z
N THR A 1 -2.80 0.46 5.11
CA THR A 1 -1.67 1.07 5.87
C THR A 1 -0.37 0.65 5.20
N GLN A 2 0.72 1.40 5.41
CA GLN A 2 1.99 1.22 4.70
C GLN A 2 3.06 0.53 5.56
N LYS A 3 4.05 -0.09 4.91
CA LYS A 3 5.21 -0.73 5.55
C LYS A 3 6.50 0.01 5.24
N THR A 4 7.47 -0.07 6.14
CA THR A 4 8.80 0.52 5.96
C THR A 4 9.67 -0.26 4.97
N VAL A 5 9.45 -1.57 4.86
CA VAL A 5 10.13 -2.49 3.93
C VAL A 5 9.10 -3.40 3.25
N ASP A 6 9.51 -4.05 2.15
CA ASP A 6 8.65 -4.99 1.42
C ASP A 6 8.20 -6.15 2.34
N GLY A 7 6.90 -6.44 2.35
CA GLY A 7 6.32 -7.50 3.17
C GLY A 7 4.87 -7.80 2.82
N PRO A 8 4.29 -8.87 3.40
CA PRO A 8 2.96 -9.33 3.03
C PRO A 8 1.87 -8.33 3.44
N SER A 9 0.96 -8.07 2.51
CA SER A 9 -0.28 -7.34 2.74
C SER A 9 -1.41 -8.09 2.05
N MET A 10 -2.18 -8.84 2.83
CA MET A 10 -3.15 -9.81 2.31
C MET A 10 -4.34 -9.17 1.60
N LYS A 11 -4.68 -7.93 1.95
CA LYS A 11 -5.83 -7.19 1.39
C LYS A 11 -5.44 -6.26 0.24
N ASP A 12 -4.17 -5.85 0.18
CA ASP A 12 -3.63 -4.96 -0.84
C ASP A 12 -2.15 -5.26 -1.01
N TRP A 13 -1.83 -6.14 -1.96
CA TRP A 13 -0.46 -6.55 -2.28
C TRP A 13 0.47 -5.36 -2.58
N ARG A 14 -0.05 -4.25 -3.13
CA ARG A 14 0.75 -3.03 -3.41
C ARG A 14 1.09 -2.30 -2.13
N GLY A 15 0.16 -2.24 -1.17
CA GLY A 15 0.39 -1.69 0.17
C GLY A 15 1.48 -2.43 0.98
N GLY A 16 1.89 -3.61 0.52
CA GLY A 16 3.02 -4.36 1.08
C GLY A 16 4.40 -3.84 0.68
N ARG A 17 4.50 -2.93 -0.31
CA ARG A 17 5.77 -2.38 -0.77
C ARG A 17 6.32 -1.32 0.19
N ALA A 18 7.64 -1.18 0.23
CA ALA A 18 8.35 -0.19 1.04
C ALA A 18 7.89 1.23 0.69
N ALA A 19 7.22 1.88 1.64
CA ALA A 19 6.51 3.13 1.45
C ALA A 19 7.40 4.30 1.01
N SER A 20 8.59 4.41 1.61
CA SER A 20 9.49 5.54 1.39
C SER A 20 10.14 5.56 0.00
N PHE A 21 9.99 4.50 -0.78
CA PHE A 21 10.71 4.32 -2.05
C PHE A 21 9.78 4.16 -3.26
N ASN A 22 8.46 4.17 -3.06
CA ASN A 22 7.51 3.83 -4.10
C ASN A 22 6.31 4.79 -4.09
N ILE A 23 5.83 5.15 -5.28
CA ILE A 23 4.46 5.65 -5.44
C ILE A 23 3.54 4.43 -5.41
N ILE A 24 2.60 4.39 -4.46
CA ILE A 24 1.73 3.22 -4.23
C ILE A 24 0.27 3.62 -4.50
N PRO A 25 -0.29 3.25 -5.67
CA PRO A 25 -1.71 3.43 -5.93
C PRO A 25 -2.55 2.54 -5.00
N SER A 26 -3.59 3.10 -4.39
CA SER A 26 -4.57 2.38 -3.57
C SER A 26 -5.98 2.88 -3.85
N SER A 27 -6.99 2.04 -3.65
CA SER A 27 -8.38 2.45 -3.80
C SER A 27 -8.86 3.23 -2.58
N THR A 28 -9.82 4.13 -2.77
CA THR A 28 -10.52 4.82 -1.68
C THR A 28 -12.01 4.89 -1.97
N GLY A 29 -12.83 4.67 -0.93
CA GLY A 29 -14.28 4.85 -1.00
C GLY A 29 -14.73 6.26 -0.62
N ALA A 30 -13.80 7.17 -0.29
CA ALA A 30 -14.13 8.48 0.27
C ALA A 30 -14.93 9.40 -0.66
N ALA A 31 -14.88 9.17 -1.97
CA ALA A 31 -15.53 9.98 -2.99
C ALA A 31 -16.82 9.36 -3.57
N LYS A 32 -17.28 8.23 -3.04
CA LYS A 32 -18.59 7.66 -3.37
C LYS A 32 -19.64 8.23 -2.44
#